data_AF-A0A2V7QEY2-F1
#
_entry.id   AF-A0A2V7QEY2-F1
#
_cell.length_a   1.000
_cell.length_b   1.000
_cell.length_c   1.000
_cell.angle_alpha   90.00
_cell.angle_beta   90.00
_cell.angle_gamma   90.00
#
_symmetry.space_group_name_H-M   'P 1'
#
loop_
_entity.id
_entity.type
_entity.pdbx_description
1 polymer ?
#
loop_
_entity_poly.entity_id
_entity_poly.type
_entity_poly.pdbx_seq_one_letter_code
_entity_poly.pdbx_strand_id
1 'polypeptide(L)'
;MPADDMPASPGRARRVALLLLGAALVLAAGGALWFFQFASEVRRDPALIYREPATLDKLLKRANDAERAGDRATAIATYRFVMTAGQGVGEASAELAPYVAAARAGLSRLGAADTLPGPPR
;
A
#
# COMPACT_ATOMS: atom_id res chain seq x y z
N MET A 1 -14.22 -21.00 60.56
CA MET A 1 -14.41 -21.56 59.22
C MET A 1 -13.21 -21.13 58.37
N PRO A 2 -12.21 -21.98 58.14
CA PRO A 2 -11.19 -21.67 57.14
C PRO A 2 -11.80 -21.87 55.74
N ALA A 3 -11.52 -20.94 54.82
CA ALA A 3 -11.96 -21.02 53.44
C ALA A 3 -11.13 -22.09 52.71
N ASP A 4 -11.81 -23.03 52.06
CA ASP A 4 -11.20 -23.99 51.15
C ASP A 4 -10.59 -23.24 49.95
N ASP A 5 -9.26 -23.08 49.97
CA ASP A 5 -8.50 -22.83 48.74
C ASP A 5 -8.57 -24.12 47.91
N MET A 6 -9.55 -24.21 47.01
CA MET A 6 -9.60 -25.30 46.04
C MET A 6 -8.42 -25.13 45.06
N PRO A 7 -7.42 -26.03 45.06
CA PRO A 7 -6.37 -25.97 44.07
C PRO A 7 -7.03 -26.19 42.69
N ALA A 8 -6.85 -25.23 41.79
CA ALA A 8 -7.33 -25.34 40.42
C ALA A 8 -6.85 -26.69 39.85
N SER A 9 -7.79 -27.60 39.58
CA SER A 9 -7.46 -28.98 39.22
C SER A 9 -6.48 -28.98 38.03
N PRO A 10 -5.31 -29.64 38.15
CA PRO A 10 -4.22 -29.53 37.17
C PRO A 10 -4.65 -29.89 35.75
N GLY A 11 -5.68 -30.74 35.61
CA GLY A 11 -6.29 -31.07 34.32
C GLY A 11 -7.00 -29.91 33.63
N ARG A 12 -7.63 -28.98 34.38
CA ARG A 12 -8.30 -27.80 33.81
C ARG A 12 -7.27 -26.76 33.35
N ALA A 13 -6.25 -26.49 34.18
CA ALA A 13 -5.17 -25.58 33.83
C ALA A 13 -4.40 -26.05 32.59
N ARG A 14 -4.10 -27.35 32.49
CA ARG A 14 -3.43 -27.94 31.31
C ARG A 14 -4.28 -27.83 30.04
N ARG A 15 -5.59 -28.03 30.12
CA ARG A 15 -6.50 -27.85 28.96
C ARG A 15 -6.56 -26.39 28.50
N VAL A 16 -6.63 -25.44 29.44
CA VAL A 16 -6.61 -24.01 29.12
C VAL A 16 -5.28 -23.62 28.47
N ALA A 17 -4.15 -24.08 29.02
CA ALA A 17 -2.83 -23.83 28.43
C ALA A 17 -2.72 -24.38 27.00
N LEU A 18 -3.25 -25.58 26.74
CA LEU A 18 -3.28 -26.16 25.40
C LEU A 18 -4.17 -25.39 24.43
N LEU A 19 -5.32 -24.88 24.88
CA LEU A 19 -6.20 -24.05 24.06
C LEU A 19 -5.55 -22.70 23.72
N LEU A 20 -4.89 -22.07 24.69
CA LEU A 20 -4.17 -20.82 24.48
C LEU A 20 -2.99 -21.02 23.53
N LEU A 21 -2.24 -22.11 23.68
CA LEU A 21 -1.15 -22.46 22.78
C LEU A 21 -1.67 -22.67 21.35
N GLY A 22 -2.79 -23.38 21.19
CA GLY A 22 -3.44 -23.56 19.89
C GLY A 22 -3.89 -22.25 19.27
N ALA A 23 -4.55 -21.38 20.05
CA ALA A 23 -4.97 -20.07 19.60
C ALA A 23 -3.78 -19.19 19.19
N ALA A 24 -2.70 -19.20 19.97
CA ALA A 24 -1.48 -18.47 19.66
C ALA A 24 -0.82 -18.97 18.37
N LEU A 25 -0.79 -20.29 18.16
CA LEU A 25 -0.27 -20.90 16.92
C LEU A 25 -1.10 -20.49 15.70
N VAL A 26 -2.44 -20.48 15.82
CA VAL A 26 -3.33 -20.04 14.74
C VAL A 26 -3.11 -18.56 14.43
N LEU A 27 -2.99 -17.71 15.46
CA LEU A 27 -2.70 -16.28 15.27
C LEU A 27 -1.36 -16.05 14.60
N ALA A 28 -0.31 -16.77 15.03
CA ALA A 28 1.02 -16.66 14.47
C ALA A 28 1.06 -17.12 13.01
N ALA A 29 0.47 -18.28 12.69
CA ALA A 29 0.42 -18.81 11.33
C ALA A 29 -0.43 -17.92 10.41
N GLY A 30 -1.59 -17.45 10.89
CA GLY A 30 -2.46 -16.54 10.14
C GLY A 30 -1.80 -15.19 9.89
N GLY A 31 -1.17 -14.61 10.92
CA GLY A 31 -0.44 -13.34 10.81
C GLY A 31 0.75 -13.43 9.87
N ALA A 32 1.52 -14.52 9.94
CA ALA A 32 2.62 -14.78 9.01
C ALA A 32 2.12 -14.90 7.57
N LEU A 33 1.06 -15.68 7.33
CA LEU A 33 0.48 -15.87 5.99
C LEU A 33 -0.04 -14.54 5.41
N TRP A 34 -0.74 -13.74 6.22
CA TRP A 34 -1.20 -12.41 5.83
C TRP A 34 -0.03 -11.48 5.51
N PHE A 35 1.01 -11.47 6.35
CA PHE A 35 2.20 -10.67 6.12
C PHE A 35 2.95 -11.09 4.85
N PHE A 36 3.05 -12.39 4.56
CA PHE A 36 3.65 -12.87 3.31
C PHE A 36 2.82 -12.46 2.09
N GLN A 37 1.49 -12.51 2.17
CA GLN A 37 0.65 -11.96 1.11
C GLN A 37 0.85 -10.46 0.94
N PHE A 38 0.84 -9.69 2.02
CA PHE A 38 1.09 -8.24 1.97
C PHE A 38 2.48 -7.91 1.42
N ALA A 39 3.52 -8.60 1.86
CA ALA A 39 4.88 -8.43 1.36
C ALA A 39 5.02 -8.85 -0.11
N SER A 40 4.27 -9.86 -0.55
CA SER A 40 4.18 -10.23 -1.97
C SER A 40 3.48 -9.14 -2.78
N GLU A 41 2.38 -8.57 -2.27
CA GLU A 41 1.64 -7.48 -2.91
C GLU A 41 2.52 -6.22 -3.02
N VAL A 42 3.24 -5.86 -1.96
CA VAL A 42 4.20 -4.73 -1.95
C VAL A 42 5.39 -4.98 -2.88
N ARG A 43 5.89 -6.22 -3.00
CA ARG A 43 6.95 -6.55 -3.98
C ARG A 43 6.44 -6.47 -5.41
N ARG A 44 5.17 -6.81 -5.64
CA ARG A 44 4.53 -6.78 -6.96
C ARG A 44 4.13 -5.36 -7.36
N ASP A 45 3.84 -4.52 -6.37
CA ASP A 45 3.41 -3.13 -6.54
C ASP A 45 4.02 -2.24 -5.43
N PRO A 46 5.28 -1.79 -5.60
CA PRO A 46 5.97 -0.96 -4.61
C PRO A 46 5.32 0.43 -4.43
N ALA A 47 4.37 0.80 -5.29
CA ALA A 47 3.66 2.06 -5.20
C ALA A 47 2.37 2.00 -4.36
N LEU A 48 2.01 0.82 -3.82
CA LEU A 48 0.87 0.64 -2.91
C LEU A 48 0.85 1.64 -1.75
N ILE A 49 2.02 2.00 -1.23
CA ILE A 49 2.18 2.92 -0.08
C ILE A 49 1.96 4.40 -0.49
N TYR A 50 2.02 4.72 -1.79
CA TYR A 50 1.99 6.09 -2.31
C TYR A 50 0.67 6.47 -3.01
N ARG A 51 -0.36 5.62 -2.88
CA ARG A 51 -1.68 5.79 -3.51
C ARG A 51 -2.66 6.69 -2.76
N GLU A 52 -2.20 7.43 -1.76
CA GLU A 52 -3.06 8.43 -1.12
C GLU A 52 -3.29 9.63 -2.05
N PRO A 53 -4.55 10.02 -2.31
CA PRO A 53 -4.87 11.14 -3.21
C PRO A 53 -4.17 12.45 -2.81
N ALA A 54 -4.08 12.73 -1.51
CA ALA A 54 -3.40 13.91 -0.98
C ALA A 54 -1.89 13.93 -1.26
N THR A 55 -1.26 12.76 -1.40
CA THR A 55 0.16 12.64 -1.74
C THR A 55 0.37 12.85 -3.23
N LEU A 56 -0.50 12.30 -4.08
CA LEU A 56 -0.44 12.53 -5.53
C LEU A 56 -0.67 14.01 -5.88
N ASP A 57 -1.59 14.69 -5.19
CA ASP A 57 -1.83 16.13 -5.40
C ASP A 57 -0.56 16.96 -5.10
N LYS A 58 0.11 16.68 -3.98
CA LYS A 58 1.39 17.33 -3.62
C LYS A 58 2.47 17.07 -4.67
N LEU A 59 2.55 15.85 -5.19
CA LEU A 59 3.52 15.48 -6.22
C LEU A 59 3.24 16.18 -7.55
N LEU A 60 1.97 16.26 -7.97
CA LEU A 60 1.58 17.02 -9.16
C LEU A 60 1.91 18.51 -9.02
N LYS A 61 1.62 19.10 -7.86
CA LYS A 61 1.98 20.49 -7.57
C LYS A 61 3.49 20.70 -7.69
N ARG A 62 4.29 19.83 -7.05
CA ARG A 62 5.75 19.89 -7.12
C ARG A 62 6.28 19.74 -8.55
N ALA A 63 5.70 18.84 -9.34
CA ALA A 63 6.08 18.65 -10.74
C ALA A 63 5.79 19.91 -11.58
N ASN A 64 4.63 20.53 -11.36
CA ASN A 64 4.24 21.77 -12.04
C ASN A 64 5.12 22.96 -11.63
N ASP A 65 5.49 23.04 -10.35
CA ASP A 65 6.41 24.06 -9.86
C ASP A 65 7.82 23.87 -10.46
N ALA A 66 8.29 22.63 -10.62
CA ALA A 66 9.53 22.31 -11.31
C ALA A 66 9.46 22.64 -12.83
N GLU A 67 8.33 22.33 -13.49
CA GLU A 67 8.07 22.70 -14.88
C GLU A 67 8.16 24.23 -15.06
N ARG A 68 7.54 25.01 -14.18
CA ARG A 68 7.59 26.49 -14.19
C ARG A 68 8.97 27.05 -13.88
N ALA A 69 9.74 26.39 -13.01
CA ALA A 69 11.12 26.76 -12.72
C ALA A 69 12.10 26.40 -13.85
N GLY A 70 11.64 25.71 -14.90
CA GLY A 70 12.47 25.23 -16.00
C GLY A 70 13.26 23.96 -15.68
N ASP A 71 13.07 23.35 -14.50
CA ASP A 71 13.66 22.07 -14.12
C ASP A 71 12.88 20.91 -14.74
N ARG A 72 13.12 20.72 -16.04
CA ARG A 72 12.47 19.71 -16.86
C ARG A 72 12.76 18.29 -16.37
N ALA A 73 13.95 18.02 -15.83
CA ALA A 73 14.34 16.69 -15.37
C ALA A 73 13.51 16.26 -14.15
N THR A 74 13.40 17.15 -13.16
CA THR A 74 12.60 16.90 -11.95
C THR A 74 11.11 16.79 -12.27
N ALA A 75 10.59 17.64 -13.16
CA ALA A 75 9.20 17.58 -13.59
C ALA A 75 8.86 16.23 -14.27
N ILE A 76 9.69 15.79 -15.23
CA ILE A 76 9.50 14.51 -15.92
C ILE A 76 9.58 13.32 -14.94
N ALA A 77 10.58 13.31 -14.05
CA ALA A 77 10.73 12.23 -13.07
C ALA A 77 9.50 12.14 -12.15
N THR A 78 8.99 13.29 -11.70
CA THR A 78 7.84 13.35 -10.79
C THR A 78 6.54 12.93 -11.49
N TYR A 79 6.29 13.39 -12.73
CA TYR A 79 5.13 12.95 -13.49
C TYR A 79 5.15 11.45 -13.81
N ARG A 80 6.32 10.88 -14.14
CA ARG A 80 6.46 9.42 -14.32
C ARG A 80 6.17 8.66 -13.04
N PHE A 81 6.63 9.15 -11.89
CA PHE A 81 6.32 8.54 -10.61
C PHE A 81 4.80 8.50 -10.33
N VAL A 82 4.10 9.62 -10.54
CA VAL A 82 2.63 9.68 -10.36
C VAL A 82 1.92 8.68 -11.29
N MET A 83 2.38 8.57 -12.53
CA MET A 83 1.85 7.59 -13.48
C MET A 83 2.06 6.14 -13.02
N THR A 84 3.25 5.78 -12.54
CA THR A 84 3.51 4.45 -11.99
C THR A 84 2.72 4.19 -10.70
N ALA A 85 2.53 5.20 -9.86
CA ALA A 85 1.79 5.07 -8.61
C ALA A 85 0.29 4.83 -8.83
N GLY A 86 -0.27 5.40 -9.89
CA GLY A 86 -1.67 5.21 -10.27
C GLY A 86 -2.00 3.86 -10.92
N GLN A 87 -1.02 2.99 -11.25
CA GLN A 87 -1.26 1.70 -11.94
C GLN A 87 -1.82 0.57 -11.05
N GLY A 88 -2.61 0.90 -10.03
CA GLY A 88 -3.13 -0.09 -9.10
C GLY A 88 -4.16 -1.02 -9.67
N VAL A 89 -4.30 -2.17 -9.02
CA VAL A 89 -5.41 -3.10 -9.25
C VAL A 89 -6.56 -2.74 -8.29
N GLY A 90 -7.79 -2.67 -8.79
CA GLY A 90 -9.00 -2.46 -7.99
C GLY A 90 -9.57 -1.04 -8.03
N GLU A 91 -10.57 -0.75 -7.19
CA GLU A 91 -11.31 0.53 -7.15
C GLU A 91 -10.40 1.76 -6.89
N ALA A 92 -9.29 1.57 -6.17
CA ALA A 92 -8.27 2.61 -5.99
C ALA A 92 -7.67 3.09 -7.33
N SER A 93 -7.65 2.25 -8.37
CA SER A 93 -7.21 2.64 -9.71
C SER A 93 -8.14 3.69 -10.34
N ALA A 94 -9.45 3.55 -10.12
CA ALA A 94 -10.45 4.48 -10.64
C ALA A 94 -10.38 5.84 -9.92
N GLU A 95 -10.13 5.84 -8.61
CA GLU A 95 -9.94 7.07 -7.83
C GLU A 95 -8.68 7.85 -8.24
N LEU A 96 -7.64 7.15 -8.70
CA LEU A 96 -6.36 7.74 -9.08
C LEU A 96 -6.28 8.14 -10.56
N ALA A 97 -7.24 7.72 -11.38
CA ALA A 97 -7.35 8.05 -12.80
C ALA A 97 -7.17 9.55 -13.13
N PRO A 98 -7.77 10.53 -12.42
CA PRO A 98 -7.56 11.95 -12.70
C PRO A 98 -6.11 12.40 -12.48
N TYR A 99 -5.41 11.85 -11.49
CA TYR A 99 -4.01 12.18 -11.22
C TYR A 99 -3.07 11.62 -12.30
N VAL A 100 -3.35 10.41 -12.77
CA VAL A 100 -2.64 9.79 -13.90
C VAL A 100 -2.87 10.60 -15.18
N ALA A 101 -4.10 11.04 -15.45
CA ALA A 101 -4.42 11.88 -16.60
C ALA A 101 -3.67 13.23 -16.54
N ALA A 102 -3.63 13.87 -15.37
CA ALA A 102 -2.89 15.12 -15.18
C ALA A 102 -1.37 14.93 -15.37
N ALA A 103 -0.79 13.85 -14.84
CA ALA A 103 0.62 13.52 -15.03
C ALA A 103 0.96 13.25 -16.50
N ARG A 104 0.10 12.51 -17.22
CA ARG A 104 0.22 12.29 -18.67
C ARG A 104 0.20 13.60 -19.44
N ALA A 105 -0.73 14.50 -19.10
CA ALA A 105 -0.78 15.82 -19.73
C ALA A 105 0.50 16.65 -19.50
N GLY A 106 1.09 16.55 -18.31
CA GLY A 106 2.39 17.15 -17.99
C GLY A 106 3.54 16.59 -18.82
N LEU A 107 3.62 15.27 -18.95
CA LEU A 107 4.63 14.63 -19.81
C LEU A 107 4.49 15.02 -21.28
N SER A 108 3.25 15.09 -21.79
CA SER A 108 2.98 15.54 -23.16
C SER A 108 3.43 16.97 -23.42
N ARG A 109 3.16 17.91 -22.50
CA ARG A 109 3.67 19.30 -22.62
C ARG A 109 5.19 19.36 -22.66
N LEU A 110 5.83 18.52 -21.86
CA LEU A 110 7.28 18.41 -21.78
C LEU A 110 7.88 17.54 -22.90
N GLY A 111 7.10 17.04 -23.86
CA GLY A 111 7.57 16.19 -24.96
C GLY A 111 8.24 14.90 -24.49
N ALA A 112 7.94 14.43 -23.28
CA ALA A 112 8.50 13.21 -22.73
C ALA A 112 7.61 12.02 -23.10
N ALA A 113 8.22 10.94 -23.60
CA ALA A 113 7.49 9.74 -23.97
C ALA A 113 6.71 9.17 -22.77
N ASP A 114 5.42 8.92 -23.00
CA ASP A 114 4.60 8.06 -22.16
C ASP A 114 5.05 6.61 -22.37
N THR A 115 5.62 6.01 -21.34
CA THR A 115 6.14 4.64 -21.38
C THR A 115 5.11 3.62 -20.88
N LEU A 116 3.89 4.05 -20.55
CA LEU A 116 2.86 3.16 -20.01
C LEU A 116 1.76 2.86 -21.04
N PRO A 117 1.19 1.64 -21.02
CA PRO A 117 0.02 1.31 -21.82
C PRO A 117 -1.12 2.27 -21.52
N GLY A 118 -1.71 2.85 -22.58
CA GLY A 118 -2.94 3.64 -22.46
C GLY A 118 -4.12 2.77 -22.00
N PRO A 119 -5.19 3.39 -21.46
CA PRO A 119 -6.40 2.66 -21.10
C PRO A 119 -6.97 1.91 -22.31
N PRO A 120 -7.58 0.72 -22.12
CA PRO A 120 -8.28 0.03 -23.20
C PRO A 120 -9.37 0.95 -23.76
N ARG A 121 -9.43 1.02 -25.10
CA ARG A 121 -10.46 1.75 -25.85
C ARG A 121 -11.80 1.01 -25.80
#